data_AF-A0A846BJI6-F1
#
_entry.id   AF-A0A846BJI6-F1
#
_cell.length_a   1.000
_cell.length_b   1.000
_cell.length_c   1.000
_cell.angle_alpha   90.00
_cell.angle_beta   90.00
_cell.angle_gamma   90.00
#
_symmetry.space_group_name_H-M   'P 1'
#
loop_
_entity.id
_entity.type
_entity.pdbx_description
1 polymer ?
#
loop_
_entity_poly.entity_id
_entity_poly.type
_entity_poly.pdbx_seq_one_letter_code
_entity_poly.pdbx_strand_id
1 'polypeptide(L)'
;MDSLQRDRFELLSAYIDGEVTAAERHQVQDLLSKDPDMQRLHARLMKLRQGLQQLSVPVSETTAPETAQQVFSKIDRRRSRKVFIWGGAALAALFVGAVSGVFSGNRSFLPQLASSPEPEVVSEPLMISANQPVIKIPKAAVSSPDKLVDPSIINRELNQDELN
;
A
#
# COMPACT_ATOMS: atom_id res chain seq x y z
N MET A 1 19.93 4.60 35.00
CA MET A 1 18.79 5.07 35.82
C MET A 1 18.40 3.95 36.72
N ASP A 2 18.31 4.21 38.01
CA ASP A 2 17.91 3.23 39.01
C ASP A 2 16.42 2.89 38.81
N SER A 3 16.03 1.63 38.98
CA SER A 3 14.64 1.18 38.81
C SER A 3 13.66 2.02 39.65
N LEU A 4 14.04 2.30 40.90
CA LEU A 4 13.25 3.09 41.84
C LEU A 4 12.96 4.51 41.34
N GLN A 5 13.89 5.15 40.62
CA GLN A 5 13.64 6.48 40.05
C GLN A 5 12.65 6.43 38.89
N ARG A 6 12.64 5.32 38.14
CA ARG A 6 11.69 5.08 37.06
C ARG A 6 10.29 4.84 37.62
N ASP A 7 10.16 4.03 38.67
CA ASP A 7 8.86 3.75 39.30
C ASP A 7 8.24 5.04 39.89
N ARG A 8 9.08 5.89 40.51
CA ARG A 8 8.64 7.21 41.01
C ARG A 8 8.19 8.14 39.90
N PHE A 9 8.88 8.11 38.76
CA PHE A 9 8.47 8.89 37.59
C PHE A 9 7.15 8.39 37.04
N GLU A 10 7.00 7.08 36.85
CA GLU A 10 5.78 6.44 36.33
C GLU A 10 4.56 6.75 37.19
N LEU A 11 4.69 6.59 38.51
CA LEU A 11 3.63 6.91 39.46
C LEU A 11 3.21 8.38 39.39
N LEU A 12 4.18 9.29 39.24
CA LEU A 12 3.90 10.73 39.17
C LEU A 12 3.32 11.14 37.81
N SER A 13 3.76 10.55 36.70
CA SER A 13 3.16 10.79 35.38
C SER A 13 1.73 10.29 35.34
N ALA A 14 1.47 9.08 35.83
CA ALA A 14 0.11 8.54 35.94
C ALA A 14 -0.77 9.42 36.82
N TYR A 15 -0.22 10.00 37.90
CA TYR A 15 -0.96 10.93 38.77
C TYR A 15 -1.40 12.19 38.01
N ILE A 16 -0.50 12.76 37.19
CA ILE A 16 -0.77 13.98 36.41
C ILE A 16 -1.81 13.72 35.32
N ASP A 17 -1.77 12.54 34.70
CA ASP A 17 -2.72 12.14 33.66
C ASP A 17 -4.05 11.61 34.24
N GLY A 18 -4.11 11.38 35.55
CA GLY A 18 -5.31 10.96 36.27
C GLY A 18 -5.54 9.44 36.28
N GLU A 19 -4.56 8.66 35.81
CA GLU A 19 -4.62 7.20 35.68
C GLU A 19 -4.29 6.45 36.98
N VAL A 20 -3.97 7.15 38.07
CA VAL A 20 -3.72 6.54 39.39
C VAL A 20 -5.01 6.17 40.12
N THR A 21 -4.92 5.07 40.88
CA THR A 21 -5.98 4.66 41.82
C THR A 21 -6.11 5.64 42.99
N ALA A 22 -7.21 5.54 43.75
CA ALA A 22 -7.44 6.42 44.91
C ALA A 22 -6.36 6.26 46.01
N ALA A 23 -5.89 5.03 46.24
CA ALA A 23 -4.83 4.75 47.22
C ALA A 23 -3.49 5.36 46.81
N GLU A 24 -3.09 5.17 45.55
CA GLU A 24 -1.87 5.75 44.97
C GLU A 24 -1.94 7.27 44.95
N ARG A 25 -3.11 7.87 44.70
CA ARG A 25 -3.30 9.31 44.76
C ARG A 25 -2.96 9.89 46.13
N HIS A 26 -3.39 9.24 47.20
CA HIS A 26 -3.04 9.65 48.57
C HIS A 26 -1.55 9.47 48.84
N GLN A 27 -0.95 8.37 48.38
CA GLN A 27 0.49 8.13 48.50
C GLN A 27 1.30 9.22 47.80
N VAL A 28 0.93 9.59 46.57
CA VAL A 28 1.61 10.67 45.82
C VAL A 28 1.44 12.01 46.51
N GLN A 29 0.27 12.33 47.07
CA GLN A 29 0.07 13.57 47.83
C GLN A 29 0.93 13.65 49.09
N ASP A 30 1.07 12.54 49.82
CA ASP A 30 1.94 12.46 50.99
C ASP A 30 3.42 12.63 50.60
N LEU A 31 3.85 11.97 49.51
CA LEU A 31 5.19 12.11 48.96
C LEU A 31 5.47 13.52 48.46
N LEU A 32 4.53 14.17 47.78
CA LEU A 32 4.66 15.56 47.35
C LEU A 32 4.74 16.53 48.53
N SER A 33 4.21 16.17 49.71
CA SER A 33 4.29 17.00 50.90
C SER A 33 5.62 16.86 51.64
N LYS A 34 6.25 15.68 51.57
CA LYS A 34 7.43 15.33 52.38
C LYS A 34 8.74 15.31 51.60
N ASP A 35 8.70 14.98 50.31
CA ASP A 35 9.88 14.72 49.51
C ASP A 35 10.17 15.86 48.51
N PRO A 36 11.27 16.61 48.69
CA PRO A 36 11.63 17.73 47.81
C PRO A 36 12.02 17.28 46.39
N ASP A 37 12.53 16.06 46.21
CA ASP A 37 12.88 15.54 44.88
C ASP A 37 11.63 15.18 44.08
N MET A 38 10.59 14.68 44.77
CA MET A 38 9.28 14.46 44.16
C MET A 38 8.63 15.78 43.70
N GLN A 39 8.72 16.82 44.51
CA GLN A 39 8.25 18.16 44.16
C GLN A 39 8.98 18.74 42.94
N ARG A 40 10.31 18.59 42.88
CA ARG A 40 11.12 19.03 41.74
C ARG A 40 10.74 18.30 40.45
N LEU A 41 10.50 16.99 40.55
CA LEU A 41 10.08 16.19 39.40
C LEU A 41 8.70 16.64 38.89
N HIS A 42 7.76 16.87 39.82
CA HIS A 42 6.43 17.39 39.51
C HIS A 42 6.50 18.76 38.81
N ALA A 43 7.29 19.69 39.35
CA ALA A 43 7.49 21.00 38.75
C ALA A 43 8.10 20.91 37.34
N ARG A 44 9.06 19.99 37.12
CA ARG A 44 9.66 19.75 35.80
C ARG A 44 8.62 19.24 34.80
N LEU A 45 7.77 18.30 35.20
CA LEU A 45 6.68 17.78 34.35
C LEU A 45 5.65 18.86 34.02
N MET A 46 5.26 19.68 34.98
CA MET A 46 4.35 20.81 34.74
C MET A 46 4.94 21.84 33.78
N LYS A 47 6.23 22.18 33.94
CA LYS A 47 6.92 23.08 33.01
C LYS A 47 6.98 22.50 31.58
N LEU A 48 7.22 21.21 31.44
CA LEU A 48 7.20 20.54 30.14
C LEU A 48 5.82 20.62 29.50
N ARG A 49 4.76 20.29 30.25
CA ARG A 49 3.37 20.37 29.78
C ARG A 49 3.00 21.79 29.34
N GLN A 50 3.38 22.80 30.12
CA GLN A 50 3.17 24.20 29.77
C GLN A 50 3.92 24.58 28.49
N GLY A 51 5.18 24.15 28.33
CA GLY A 51 5.94 24.37 27.11
C GLY A 51 5.28 23.76 25.87
N LEU A 52 4.75 22.53 26.00
CA LEU A 52 4.01 21.87 24.93
C LEU A 52 2.68 22.55 24.61
N GLN A 53 1.98 23.07 25.62
CA GLN A 53 0.76 23.86 25.42
C GLN A 53 1.04 25.21 24.75
N GLN A 54 2.16 25.86 25.08
CA GLN A 54 2.57 27.11 24.44
C GLN A 54 3.04 26.91 23.00
N LEU A 55 3.53 25.72 22.67
CA LEU A 55 3.79 25.30 21.28
C LEU A 55 2.51 25.02 20.50
N SER A 56 1.32 25.24 21.07
CA SER A 56 0.04 25.08 20.36
C SER A 56 0.13 25.71 18.99
N VAL A 57 -0.16 24.89 17.98
CA VAL A 57 -0.13 25.25 16.57
C VAL A 57 -0.89 26.58 16.41
N PRO A 58 -0.30 27.60 15.77
CA PRO A 58 -0.99 28.85 15.54
C PRO A 58 -2.34 28.52 14.91
N VAL A 59 -3.41 29.06 15.49
CA VAL A 59 -4.78 28.89 14.98
C VAL A 59 -4.72 29.31 13.52
N SER A 60 -4.79 28.33 12.63
CA SER A 60 -4.79 28.61 11.20
C SER A 60 -6.08 29.34 10.92
N GLU A 61 -5.99 30.62 10.57
CA GLU A 61 -7.14 31.44 10.18
C GLU A 61 -7.86 30.84 8.95
N THR A 62 -7.16 29.97 8.22
CA THR A 62 -7.66 29.26 7.04
C THR A 62 -8.31 27.95 7.43
N THR A 63 -9.55 27.77 6.98
CA THR A 63 -10.29 26.52 7.20
C THR A 63 -9.67 25.37 6.38
N ALA A 64 -9.72 24.13 6.89
CA ALA A 64 -9.25 22.94 6.18
C ALA A 64 -9.73 22.82 4.71
N PRO A 65 -11.02 23.08 4.36
CA PRO A 65 -11.46 23.04 2.97
C PRO A 65 -10.80 24.11 2.08
N GLU A 66 -10.55 25.30 2.63
CA GLU A 66 -9.90 26.39 1.89
C GLU A 66 -8.44 26.06 1.58
N THR A 67 -7.70 25.47 2.53
CA THR A 67 -6.34 24.97 2.30
C THR A 67 -6.32 23.89 1.22
N ALA A 68 -7.25 22.94 1.25
CA ALA A 68 -7.35 21.89 0.24
C ALA A 68 -7.58 22.51 -1.16
N GLN A 69 -8.50 23.47 -1.27
CA GLN A 69 -8.79 24.14 -2.53
C GLN A 69 -7.59 24.94 -3.06
N GLN A 70 -6.82 25.60 -2.19
CA GLN A 70 -5.58 26.28 -2.57
C GLN A 70 -4.49 25.33 -3.06
N VAL A 71 -4.38 24.13 -2.48
CA VAL A 71 -3.43 23.11 -2.94
C VAL A 71 -3.85 22.55 -4.30
N PHE A 72 -5.11 22.15 -4.45
CA PHE A 72 -5.61 21.60 -5.72
C PHE A 72 -5.54 22.62 -6.85
N SER A 73 -5.89 23.90 -6.61
CA SER A 73 -5.79 24.95 -7.62
C SER A 73 -4.34 25.20 -8.08
N LYS A 74 -3.35 25.11 -7.18
CA LYS A 74 -1.92 25.19 -7.54
C LYS A 74 -1.47 24.01 -8.40
N ILE A 75 -1.96 22.80 -8.13
CA ILE A 75 -1.66 21.59 -8.90
C ILE A 75 -2.29 21.69 -10.30
N ASP A 76 -3.56 22.06 -10.37
CA ASP A 76 -4.30 22.09 -11.62
C ASP A 76 -3.75 23.15 -12.58
N ARG A 77 -3.32 24.31 -12.05
CA ARG A 77 -2.66 25.36 -12.84
C ARG A 77 -1.29 24.97 -13.40
N ARG A 78 -0.62 23.96 -12.83
CA ARG A 78 0.61 23.38 -13.41
C ARG A 78 0.28 22.38 -14.50
N ARG A 79 -0.76 21.57 -14.30
CA ARG A 79 -1.23 20.58 -15.27
C ARG A 79 -1.79 21.25 -16.53
N SER A 80 -2.64 22.25 -16.37
CA SER A 80 -3.24 22.97 -17.49
C SER A 80 -2.19 23.65 -18.38
N ARG A 81 -1.18 24.30 -17.81
CA ARG A 81 -0.06 24.87 -18.58
C ARG A 81 0.70 23.83 -19.38
N LYS A 82 0.97 22.65 -18.80
CA LYS A 82 1.61 21.56 -19.53
C LYS A 82 0.71 21.05 -20.66
N VAL A 83 -0.58 20.82 -20.41
CA VAL A 83 -1.52 20.38 -21.44
C VAL A 83 -1.62 21.38 -22.58
N PHE A 84 -1.66 22.69 -22.29
CA PHE A 84 -1.66 23.73 -23.33
C PHE A 84 -0.40 23.74 -24.18
N ILE A 85 0.78 23.62 -23.56
CA ILE A 85 2.06 23.60 -24.29
C ILE A 85 2.15 22.37 -25.19
N TRP A 86 1.81 21.19 -24.67
CA TRP A 86 1.90 19.93 -25.42
C TRP A 86 0.80 19.81 -26.49
N GLY A 87 -0.42 20.24 -26.17
CA GLY A 87 -1.52 20.30 -27.13
C GLY A 87 -1.26 21.31 -28.25
N GLY A 88 -0.73 22.49 -27.92
CA GLY A 88 -0.33 23.49 -28.91
C GLY A 88 0.82 23.02 -29.79
N ALA A 89 1.80 22.30 -29.23
CA ALA A 89 2.93 21.74 -29.99
C ALA A 89 2.49 20.70 -31.02
N ALA A 90 1.56 19.78 -30.66
CA ALA A 90 1.04 18.80 -31.61
C ALA A 90 0.28 19.45 -32.78
N LEU A 91 -0.53 20.48 -32.49
CA LEU A 91 -1.25 21.23 -33.51
C LEU A 91 -0.30 22.02 -34.42
N ALA A 92 0.72 22.66 -33.84
CA ALA A 92 1.74 23.37 -34.61
C ALA A 92 2.55 22.42 -35.51
N ALA A 93 2.95 21.25 -35.00
CA ALA A 93 3.67 20.25 -35.78
C ALA A 93 2.84 19.71 -36.96
N LEU A 94 1.54 19.46 -36.75
CA LEU A 94 0.62 19.10 -37.83
C LEU A 94 0.51 20.20 -38.89
N PHE A 95 0.39 21.45 -38.47
CA PHE A 95 0.30 22.58 -39.40
C PHE A 95 1.61 22.76 -40.21
N VAL A 96 2.76 22.72 -39.54
CA VAL A 96 4.08 22.81 -40.19
C VAL A 96 4.31 21.64 -41.14
N GLY A 97 3.95 20.41 -40.74
CA GLY A 97 4.04 19.23 -41.60
C GLY A 97 3.14 19.31 -42.84
N ALA A 98 1.89 19.78 -42.67
CA ALA A 98 0.97 19.96 -43.78
C ALA A 98 1.46 21.04 -44.77
N VAL A 99 1.90 22.20 -44.28
CA VAL A 99 2.42 23.27 -45.13
C VAL A 99 3.73 22.85 -45.80
N SER A 100 4.63 22.17 -45.08
CA SER A 100 5.90 21.70 -45.63
C SER A 100 5.72 20.60 -46.69
N GLY A 101 4.76 19.67 -46.49
CA GLY A 101 4.43 18.64 -47.47
C GLY A 101 3.77 19.17 -48.74
N VAL A 102 3.04 20.30 -48.65
CA VAL A 102 2.40 20.93 -49.81
C VAL A 102 3.38 21.83 -50.60
N PHE A 103 4.37 22.44 -49.94
CA PHE A 103 5.35 23.31 -50.61
C PHE A 103 6.66 22.61 -51.03
N SER A 104 7.00 21.46 -50.45
CA SER A 104 8.19 20.69 -50.86
C SER A 104 7.85 19.82 -52.07
N GLY A 105 7.92 20.45 -53.25
CA GLY A 105 7.79 19.75 -54.53
C GLY A 105 8.81 18.63 -54.65
N ASN A 106 8.32 17.43 -54.99
CA ASN A 106 9.07 16.30 -55.53
C ASN A 106 9.76 15.35 -54.51
N ARG A 107 9.03 14.32 -54.04
CA ARG A 107 9.38 12.88 -54.14
C ARG A 107 8.33 12.01 -53.43
N SER A 108 7.55 11.30 -54.25
CA SER A 108 6.74 10.10 -54.02
C SER A 108 6.63 9.56 -52.58
N PHE A 109 5.51 9.85 -51.92
CA PHE A 109 5.01 9.13 -50.73
C PHE A 109 4.34 7.80 -51.11
N LEU A 110 5.00 6.96 -51.90
CA LEU A 110 4.48 5.61 -52.16
C LEU A 110 5.19 4.63 -51.22
N PRO A 111 4.49 4.04 -50.22
CA PRO A 111 5.06 2.95 -49.45
C PRO A 111 5.31 1.79 -50.43
N GLN A 112 6.57 1.45 -50.63
CA GLN A 112 6.98 0.34 -51.49
C GLN A 112 6.61 -0.98 -50.81
N LEU A 113 5.53 -1.61 -51.28
CA LEU A 113 5.15 -2.96 -50.87
C LEU A 113 6.10 -3.97 -51.53
N ALA A 114 6.65 -4.88 -50.74
CA ALA A 114 7.48 -5.98 -51.23
C ALA A 114 6.62 -6.97 -52.04
N SER A 115 7.03 -7.27 -53.28
CA SER A 115 6.47 -8.38 -54.06
C SER A 115 7.15 -9.68 -53.65
N SER A 116 6.37 -10.58 -53.05
CA SER A 116 6.80 -11.96 -52.78
C SER A 116 6.69 -12.78 -54.06
N PRO A 117 7.64 -13.68 -54.38
CA PRO A 117 7.46 -14.64 -55.47
C PRO A 117 6.27 -15.55 -55.16
N GLU A 118 5.36 -15.66 -56.13
CA GLU A 118 4.21 -16.56 -56.16
C GLU A 118 4.70 -18.01 -56.32
N PRO A 119 4.40 -18.94 -55.40
CA PRO A 119 4.59 -20.35 -55.68
C PRO A 119 3.42 -20.85 -56.54
N GLU A 120 3.79 -21.57 -57.59
CA GLU A 120 2.93 -22.20 -58.59
C GLU A 120 1.70 -22.88 -57.97
N VAL A 121 0.55 -22.55 -58.55
CA VAL A 121 -0.75 -23.16 -58.28
C VAL A 121 -0.70 -24.63 -58.69
N VAL A 122 -0.54 -25.52 -57.72
CA VAL A 122 -1.01 -26.91 -57.83
C VAL A 122 -2.34 -26.97 -57.11
N SER A 123 -3.43 -27.07 -57.88
CA SER A 123 -4.79 -27.22 -57.37
C SER A 123 -4.97 -28.60 -56.73
N GLU A 124 -4.53 -28.77 -55.49
CA GLU A 124 -5.03 -29.84 -54.63
C GLU A 124 -6.32 -29.37 -53.94
N PRO A 125 -7.38 -30.20 -53.89
CA PRO A 125 -8.62 -29.83 -53.26
C PRO A 125 -8.39 -29.55 -51.77
N LEU A 126 -8.68 -28.32 -51.36
CA LEU A 126 -8.56 -27.83 -49.98
C LEU A 126 -9.50 -28.63 -49.06
N MET A 127 -9.00 -29.73 -48.48
CA MET A 127 -9.70 -30.50 -47.47
C MET A 127 -9.59 -29.81 -46.10
N ILE A 128 -10.66 -29.15 -45.67
CA ILE A 128 -10.77 -28.55 -44.34
C ILE A 128 -11.17 -29.64 -43.33
N SER A 129 -10.20 -30.19 -42.59
CA SER A 129 -10.45 -31.08 -41.45
C SER A 129 -10.75 -30.25 -40.19
N ALA A 130 -12.03 -29.95 -39.93
CA ALA A 130 -12.45 -29.02 -38.89
C ALA A 130 -12.46 -29.59 -37.45
N ASN A 131 -12.04 -30.83 -37.17
CA ASN A 131 -12.17 -31.36 -35.81
C ASN A 131 -11.27 -32.55 -35.45
N GLN A 132 -9.94 -32.36 -35.49
CA GLN A 132 -9.01 -33.36 -34.97
C GLN A 132 -7.91 -32.69 -34.14
N PRO A 133 -7.83 -32.95 -32.82
CA PRO A 133 -6.78 -32.36 -31.98
C PRO A 133 -5.43 -32.99 -32.31
N VAL A 134 -4.41 -32.15 -32.51
CA VAL A 134 -3.04 -32.53 -32.94
C VAL A 134 -2.27 -33.30 -31.85
N ILE A 135 -2.82 -33.45 -30.64
CA ILE A 135 -2.17 -34.12 -29.51
C ILE A 135 -3.14 -35.14 -28.92
N LYS A 136 -2.71 -36.42 -28.82
CA LYS A 136 -3.47 -37.46 -28.14
C LYS A 136 -3.48 -37.17 -26.65
N ILE A 137 -4.65 -36.87 -26.08
CA ILE A 137 -4.81 -36.74 -24.62
C ILE A 137 -4.55 -38.14 -24.03
N PRO A 138 -3.50 -38.32 -23.22
CA PRO A 138 -3.28 -39.60 -22.58
C PRO A 138 -4.45 -39.89 -21.64
N LYS A 139 -5.05 -41.07 -21.80
CA LYS A 139 -6.11 -41.54 -20.92
C LYS A 139 -5.49 -41.74 -19.54
N ALA A 140 -5.97 -40.97 -18.55
CA ALA A 140 -5.54 -41.08 -17.17
C ALA A 140 -5.65 -42.54 -16.71
N ALA A 141 -4.57 -43.06 -16.12
CA ALA A 141 -4.58 -44.38 -15.51
C ALA A 141 -5.54 -44.34 -14.31
N VAL A 142 -6.74 -44.91 -14.50
CA VAL A 142 -7.57 -45.32 -13.38
C VAL A 142 -6.90 -46.57 -12.80
N SER A 143 -6.17 -46.38 -11.71
CA SER A 143 -5.60 -47.45 -10.89
C SER A 143 -6.31 -47.43 -9.54
N SER A 144 -7.26 -48.35 -9.44
CA SER A 144 -7.98 -48.99 -8.32
C SER A 144 -8.12 -48.30 -6.95
N PRO A 145 -9.34 -48.35 -6.36
CA PRO A 145 -9.53 -48.18 -4.93
C PRO A 145 -9.06 -49.46 -4.24
N ASP A 146 -8.13 -49.36 -3.29
CA ASP A 146 -8.10 -50.21 -2.10
C ASP A 146 -6.92 -49.85 -1.20
N LYS A 147 -7.22 -49.02 -0.20
CA LYS A 147 -6.77 -49.31 1.17
C LYS A 147 -7.75 -48.65 2.13
N LEU A 148 -8.89 -49.29 2.29
CA LEU A 148 -9.74 -49.12 3.46
C LEU A 148 -8.87 -49.46 4.68
N VAL A 149 -8.56 -48.43 5.47
CA VAL A 149 -7.96 -48.58 6.79
C VAL A 149 -9.02 -49.20 7.69
N ASP A 150 -8.75 -50.39 8.22
CA ASP A 150 -9.57 -51.08 9.20
C ASP A 150 -9.59 -50.28 10.52
N PRO A 151 -10.74 -49.77 10.98
CA PRO A 151 -10.83 -48.94 12.18
C PRO A 151 -10.72 -49.71 13.50
N SER A 152 -10.43 -51.02 13.47
CA SER A 152 -10.20 -51.82 14.68
C SER A 152 -8.82 -51.65 15.32
N ILE A 153 -7.87 -50.99 14.64
CA ILE A 153 -6.51 -50.67 15.14
C ILE A 153 -6.42 -49.22 15.63
N ILE A 154 -7.42 -48.73 16.37
CA ILE A 154 -7.29 -47.44 17.09
C ILE A 154 -7.74 -47.56 18.56
N ASN A 155 -8.60 -48.53 18.91
CA ASN A 155 -9.19 -48.60 20.25
C ASN A 155 -8.68 -49.76 21.13
N ARG A 156 -7.52 -50.37 20.83
CA ARG A 156 -6.98 -51.49 21.63
C ARG A 156 -5.63 -51.24 22.30
N GLU A 157 -5.04 -50.06 22.15
CA GLU A 157 -3.72 -49.74 22.72
C GLU A 157 -3.74 -48.65 23.81
N LEU A 158 -4.91 -48.32 24.36
CA LEU A 158 -5.04 -47.34 25.47
C LEU A 158 -5.65 -47.90 26.77
N ASN A 159 -5.78 -49.23 26.90
CA ASN A 159 -6.40 -49.87 28.07
C ASN A 159 -5.58 -51.06 28.60
N GLN A 160 -4.26 -50.91 28.76
CA GLN A 160 -3.41 -51.85 29.51
C GLN A 160 -2.33 -51.18 30.38
N ASP A 161 -2.63 -50.00 30.95
CA ASP A 161 -1.84 -49.42 32.04
C ASP A 161 -2.63 -49.37 33.37
N GLU A 162 -3.42 -50.41 33.65
CA GLU A 162 -3.85 -50.74 35.02
C GLU A 162 -3.64 -52.22 35.28
N LEU A 163 -2.44 -52.58 35.77
CA LEU A 163 -2.16 -53.64 36.73
C LEU A 163 -0.63 -53.80 36.88
N ASN A 164 -0.04 -52.93 37.71
CA ASN A 164 1.00 -53.33 38.65
C ASN A 164 1.09 -52.33 39.81
#